data_AF-A0A2N2C924-F1
#
_entry.id   AF-A0A2N2C924-F1
#
_cell.length_a   1.000
_cell.length_b   1.000
_cell.length_c   1.000
_cell.angle_alpha   90.00
_cell.angle_beta   90.00
_cell.angle_gamma   90.00
#
_symmetry.space_group_name_H-M   'P 1'
#
loop_
_entity.id
_entity.type
_entity.pdbx_description
1 polymer ?
#
loop_
_entity_poly.entity_id
_entity_poly.type
_entity_poly.pdbx_seq_one_letter_code
_entity_poly.pdbx_strand_id
1 'polypeptide(L)'
;MDDGWGNPNEYFNHGNCGICDEEVQMMGRQIRLVLMLLAFVVILFSTVLVLETTKSEEQIKKVVFRSSPPTDVHSVHIQNDFGDIYVDFLDGGYVLGEVPIDVVDMELFVDMMTDVADVYALTEIKSPQNLEIYGLNNKTAVVKVTYMDSNEMTLNIGNYEPISKGYYCSISDYDGVYLIAEDRVNGFIQPEKYFISKYVTPPKPAQSQSSLGHVKGMTLEGGALLEKVILSPVEAENEQIMIDVISFGSATHLIEINGMKYRVDQRYAALVFDSVIGLKAKDIIDYNLSEEAMETFGFENPDMHVVFDFKRTPNDGIIQYDIKVLEKNGSFYASCNNRGIIYQLNPPYFYSVTVEKFPVRWFFSPLLFELKALEIKRADEFYLFELSGTTNNDLAVTCNGESFDLNRFRRFYKLITSGAHDNTMSEQIEVSEPSLMEITYSYRNVNKQEDVLKLYAGESRRHYAKVNGMTRFTIKELFHTRVSQALDLLFTDEVFEIDW
;
A
#
# COMPACT_ATOMS: atom_id res chain seq x y z
N MET A 1 -62.59 -50.38 -58.97
CA MET A 1 -61.73 -51.25 -59.78
C MET A 1 -60.31 -50.89 -59.40
N ASP A 2 -59.98 -50.99 -58.12
CA ASP A 2 -59.67 -52.24 -57.37
C ASP A 2 -58.22 -52.60 -57.65
N ASP A 3 -57.30 -52.94 -56.74
CA ASP A 3 -57.18 -53.04 -55.28
C ASP A 3 -55.63 -53.02 -55.09
N GLY A 4 -54.99 -52.57 -54.01
CA GLY A 4 -55.03 -53.15 -52.68
C GLY A 4 -53.60 -53.27 -52.10
N TRP A 5 -53.50 -52.98 -50.79
CA TRP A 5 -52.54 -53.49 -49.79
C TRP A 5 -51.06 -53.04 -49.73
N GLY A 6 -50.70 -52.43 -48.59
CA GLY A 6 -49.34 -52.32 -48.04
C GLY A 6 -49.17 -51.25 -46.95
N ASN A 7 -49.47 -51.58 -45.68
CA ASN A 7 -49.10 -50.83 -44.45
C ASN A 7 -47.72 -51.37 -43.96
N PRO A 8 -46.92 -50.76 -43.04
CA PRO A 8 -47.30 -49.69 -42.11
C PRO A 8 -46.22 -48.64 -41.74
N ASN A 9 -46.67 -47.72 -40.87
CA ASN A 9 -45.92 -46.75 -40.09
C ASN A 9 -45.70 -45.42 -40.77
N GLU A 10 -46.51 -44.42 -40.40
CA GLU A 10 -45.91 -43.23 -39.79
C GLU A 10 -46.96 -42.28 -39.17
N TYR A 11 -46.64 -41.85 -37.94
CA TYR A 11 -47.09 -40.66 -37.22
C TYR A 11 -48.49 -40.63 -36.57
N PHE A 12 -48.52 -40.97 -35.28
CA PHE A 12 -49.15 -40.14 -34.25
C PHE A 12 -48.40 -40.19 -32.90
N ASN A 13 -47.88 -39.03 -32.51
CA ASN A 13 -47.99 -38.36 -31.22
C ASN A 13 -47.14 -38.70 -29.96
N HIS A 14 -46.83 -37.58 -29.29
CA HIS A 14 -46.53 -37.32 -27.88
C HIS A 14 -45.10 -37.44 -27.31
N GLY A 15 -44.49 -36.25 -27.21
CA GLY A 15 -43.72 -35.69 -26.10
C GLY A 15 -43.14 -36.59 -25.02
N ASN A 16 -41.82 -36.47 -24.82
CA ASN A 16 -41.25 -36.61 -23.48
C ASN A 16 -39.99 -35.73 -23.30
N CYS A 17 -39.79 -35.34 -22.05
CA CYS A 17 -38.94 -34.29 -21.50
C CYS A 17 -37.43 -34.43 -21.81
N GLY A 18 -36.81 -33.40 -22.38
CA GLY A 18 -35.37 -33.33 -22.70
C GLY A 18 -34.48 -32.66 -21.62
N ILE A 19 -34.93 -32.60 -20.37
CA ILE A 19 -34.20 -31.88 -19.29
C ILE A 19 -33.32 -32.84 -18.46
N CYS A 20 -33.52 -34.16 -18.54
CA CYS A 20 -32.81 -35.12 -17.67
C CYS A 20 -31.46 -35.63 -18.21
N ASP A 21 -31.15 -35.46 -19.51
CA ASP A 21 -29.93 -36.02 -20.11
C ASP A 21 -28.71 -35.07 -20.09
N GLU A 22 -28.91 -33.75 -20.07
CA GLU A 22 -27.82 -32.77 -19.98
C GLU A 22 -27.23 -32.68 -18.56
N GLU A 23 -28.04 -32.82 -17.50
CA GLU A 23 -27.56 -32.84 -16.11
C GLU A 23 -26.72 -34.11 -15.83
N VAL A 24 -27.09 -35.27 -16.39
CA VAL A 24 -26.35 -36.53 -16.20
C VAL A 24 -25.00 -36.50 -16.95
N GLN A 25 -24.94 -35.89 -18.14
CA GLN A 25 -23.67 -35.70 -18.86
C GLN A 25 -22.74 -34.66 -18.20
N MET A 26 -23.28 -33.55 -17.69
CA MET A 26 -22.49 -32.56 -16.95
C MET A 26 -21.96 -33.12 -15.62
N MET A 27 -22.77 -33.88 -14.89
CA MET A 27 -22.39 -34.49 -13.61
C MET A 27 -21.28 -35.53 -13.80
N GLY A 28 -21.31 -36.33 -14.87
CA GLY A 28 -20.23 -37.26 -15.21
C GLY A 28 -18.89 -36.60 -15.55
N ARG A 29 -18.92 -35.40 -16.16
CA ARG A 29 -17.71 -34.61 -16.48
C ARG A 29 -17.13 -33.93 -15.24
N GLN A 30 -17.98 -33.43 -14.34
CA GLN A 30 -17.58 -32.85 -13.06
C GLN A 30 -17.01 -33.90 -12.11
N ILE A 31 -17.59 -35.11 -12.03
CA ILE A 31 -17.06 -36.21 -11.22
C ILE A 31 -15.67 -36.66 -11.71
N ARG A 32 -15.45 -36.73 -13.04
CA ARG A 32 -14.11 -37.03 -13.60
C ARG A 32 -13.08 -35.94 -13.30
N LEU A 33 -13.48 -34.67 -13.34
CA LEU A 33 -12.61 -33.54 -12.98
C LEU A 33 -12.26 -33.56 -11.49
N VAL A 34 -13.23 -33.80 -10.61
CA VAL A 34 -13.01 -33.93 -9.16
C VAL A 34 -12.10 -35.13 -8.85
N LEU A 35 -12.31 -36.27 -9.50
CA LEU A 35 -11.44 -37.45 -9.32
C LEU A 35 -10.01 -37.22 -9.85
N MET A 36 -9.83 -36.49 -10.97
CA MET A 36 -8.49 -36.10 -11.44
C MET A 36 -7.82 -35.11 -10.48
N LEU A 37 -8.58 -34.15 -9.93
CA LEU A 37 -8.05 -33.15 -9.00
C LEU A 37 -7.68 -33.81 -7.67
N LEU A 38 -8.48 -34.78 -7.21
CA LEU A 38 -8.17 -35.58 -6.02
C LEU A 38 -6.96 -36.50 -6.25
N ALA A 39 -6.84 -37.11 -7.43
CA ALA A 39 -5.65 -37.88 -7.81
C ALA A 39 -4.41 -36.98 -7.91
N PHE A 40 -4.54 -35.76 -8.43
CA PHE A 40 -3.45 -34.79 -8.50
C PHE A 40 -3.04 -34.27 -7.12
N VAL A 41 -3.99 -34.07 -6.20
CA VAL A 41 -3.72 -33.72 -4.80
C VAL A 41 -3.07 -34.89 -4.06
N VAL A 42 -3.47 -36.13 -4.31
CA VAL A 42 -2.82 -37.32 -3.74
C VAL A 42 -1.42 -37.51 -4.32
N ILE A 43 -1.22 -37.24 -5.61
CA ILE A 43 0.11 -37.25 -6.24
C ILE A 43 0.98 -36.12 -5.68
N LEU A 44 0.44 -34.91 -5.54
CA LEU A 44 1.15 -33.78 -4.91
C LEU A 44 1.51 -34.07 -3.45
N PHE A 45 0.56 -34.58 -2.67
CA PHE A 45 0.77 -34.96 -1.27
C PHE A 45 1.76 -36.11 -1.13
N SER A 46 1.71 -37.11 -2.01
CA SER A 46 2.71 -38.18 -2.05
C SER A 46 4.06 -37.69 -2.56
N THR A 47 4.14 -36.72 -3.47
CA THR A 47 5.41 -36.08 -3.85
C THR A 47 5.94 -35.19 -2.75
N VAL A 48 5.09 -34.53 -1.94
CA VAL A 48 5.51 -33.77 -0.75
C VAL A 48 5.99 -34.72 0.33
N LEU A 49 5.28 -35.81 0.61
CA LEU A 49 5.75 -36.88 1.50
C LEU A 49 7.04 -37.54 0.99
N VAL A 50 7.17 -37.74 -0.33
CA VAL A 50 8.40 -38.26 -0.94
C VAL A 50 9.50 -37.22 -0.88
N LEU A 51 9.24 -35.92 -1.05
CA LEU A 51 10.22 -34.83 -0.90
C LEU A 51 10.62 -34.62 0.56
N GLU A 52 9.72 -34.80 1.51
CA GLU A 52 9.97 -34.84 2.95
C GLU A 52 10.77 -36.08 3.35
N THR A 53 10.53 -37.24 2.71
CA THR A 53 11.28 -38.48 2.96
C THR A 53 12.56 -38.64 2.11
N THR A 54 12.75 -37.84 1.05
CA THR A 54 13.95 -37.82 0.19
C THR A 54 14.80 -36.57 0.36
N LYS A 55 14.45 -35.67 1.29
CA LYS A 55 15.46 -34.90 2.02
C LYS A 55 16.30 -35.91 2.79
N SER A 56 17.33 -36.42 2.12
CA SER A 56 18.49 -37.01 2.77
C SER A 56 19.12 -35.91 3.63
N GLU A 57 18.54 -35.68 4.81
CA GLU A 57 19.26 -35.09 5.93
C GLU A 57 20.48 -35.98 6.14
N GLU A 58 21.68 -35.43 5.96
CA GLU A 58 22.78 -35.91 6.77
C GLU A 58 22.28 -35.81 8.21
N GLN A 59 21.93 -36.95 8.81
CA GLN A 59 21.53 -37.02 10.21
C GLN A 59 22.73 -36.58 11.05
N ILE A 60 22.84 -35.27 11.30
CA ILE A 60 23.61 -34.77 12.42
C ILE A 60 22.94 -35.40 13.64
N LYS A 61 23.63 -36.34 14.27
CA LYS A 61 23.15 -37.00 15.49
C LYS A 61 23.07 -35.95 16.59
N LYS A 62 21.90 -35.34 16.75
CA LYS A 62 21.62 -34.32 17.78
C LYS A 62 21.67 -34.95 19.17
N VAL A 63 22.16 -34.20 20.15
CA VAL A 63 22.03 -34.52 21.57
C VAL A 63 20.81 -33.77 22.08
N VAL A 64 19.73 -34.48 22.36
CA VAL A 64 18.44 -33.88 22.76
C VAL A 64 18.33 -33.88 24.28
N PHE A 65 18.03 -32.71 24.85
CA PHE A 65 17.87 -32.49 26.30
C PHE A 65 16.40 -32.29 26.67
N ARG A 66 15.64 -31.64 25.78
CA ARG A 66 14.19 -31.51 25.87
C ARG A 66 13.60 -31.49 24.46
N SER A 67 12.36 -31.95 24.34
CA SER A 67 11.55 -31.90 23.13
C SER A 67 10.10 -31.64 23.53
N SER A 68 9.77 -30.38 23.76
CA SER A 68 8.42 -29.92 24.10
C SER A 68 7.94 -28.84 23.13
N PRO A 69 6.62 -28.68 22.91
CA PRO A 69 6.10 -27.52 22.22
C PRO A 69 6.31 -26.23 23.03
N PRO A 70 6.37 -25.04 22.38
CA PRO A 70 6.50 -23.75 23.06
C PRO A 70 5.47 -23.50 24.16
N THR A 71 4.26 -24.04 24.02
CA THR A 71 3.15 -23.90 24.97
C THR A 71 3.40 -24.58 26.32
N ASP A 72 4.41 -25.44 26.43
CA ASP A 72 4.79 -26.11 27.68
C ASP A 72 5.78 -25.27 28.51
N VAL A 73 6.21 -24.11 28.01
CA VAL A 73 7.08 -23.17 28.73
C VAL A 73 6.22 -22.28 29.62
N HIS A 74 6.52 -22.24 30.92
CA HIS A 74 5.81 -21.39 31.88
C HIS A 74 6.49 -20.02 32.01
N SER A 75 7.80 -19.99 32.21
CA SER A 75 8.57 -18.76 32.27
C SER A 75 9.99 -18.94 31.75
N VAL A 76 10.57 -17.84 31.29
CA VAL A 76 11.95 -17.75 30.79
C VAL A 76 12.61 -16.55 31.44
N HIS A 77 13.82 -16.74 31.96
CA HIS A 77 14.69 -15.68 32.42
C HIS A 77 16.03 -15.77 31.70
N ILE A 78 16.35 -14.75 30.91
CA ILE A 78 17.62 -14.64 30.17
C ILE A 78 18.44 -13.55 30.83
N GLN A 79 19.69 -13.85 31.16
CA GLN A 79 20.68 -12.88 31.61
C GLN A 79 21.78 -12.79 30.57
N ASN A 80 22.02 -11.62 29.98
CA ASN A 80 23.08 -11.41 28.99
C ASN A 80 23.75 -10.03 29.18
N ASP A 81 24.65 -9.65 28.26
CA ASP A 81 25.38 -8.39 28.32
C ASP A 81 24.49 -7.12 28.27
N PHE A 82 23.22 -7.27 27.87
CA PHE A 82 22.24 -6.18 27.79
C PHE A 82 21.30 -6.11 29.00
N GLY A 83 21.39 -7.06 29.93
CA GLY A 83 20.57 -7.12 31.14
C GLY A 83 19.73 -8.39 31.23
N ASP A 84 18.67 -8.31 32.03
CA ASP A 84 17.74 -9.39 32.26
C ASP A 84 16.50 -9.25 31.34
N ILE A 85 16.09 -10.34 30.71
CA ILE A 85 14.85 -10.45 29.93
C ILE A 85 13.97 -11.48 30.60
N TYR A 86 12.69 -11.16 30.76
CA TYR A 86 11.71 -12.02 31.41
C TYR A 86 10.54 -12.33 30.47
N VAL A 87 10.15 -13.59 30.43
CA VAL A 87 8.90 -14.03 29.79
C VAL A 87 8.09 -14.82 30.80
N ASP A 88 6.83 -14.44 30.99
CA ASP A 88 5.92 -15.12 31.90
C ASP A 88 4.61 -15.48 31.19
N PHE A 89 4.12 -16.69 31.44
CA PHE A 89 2.78 -17.08 31.05
C PHE A 89 1.75 -16.62 32.09
N LEU A 90 0.94 -15.62 31.72
CA LEU A 90 -0.07 -15.00 32.58
C LEU A 90 -1.42 -14.97 31.86
N ASP A 91 -2.50 -15.32 32.57
CA ASP A 91 -3.90 -15.21 32.09
C ASP A 91 -4.16 -15.78 30.69
N GLY A 92 -3.47 -16.87 30.32
CA GLY A 92 -3.67 -17.56 29.04
C GLY A 92 -2.81 -17.04 27.88
N GLY A 93 -1.87 -16.12 28.13
CA GLY A 93 -0.92 -15.61 27.13
C GLY A 93 0.48 -15.39 27.71
N TYR A 94 1.44 -15.04 26.85
CA TYR A 94 2.79 -14.69 27.26
C TYR A 94 2.97 -13.19 27.35
N VAL A 95 3.70 -12.74 28.37
CA VAL A 95 4.15 -11.36 28.56
C VAL A 95 5.67 -11.32 28.47
N LEU A 96 6.22 -10.46 27.61
CA LEU A 96 7.65 -10.25 27.46
C LEU A 96 8.05 -8.94 28.16
N GLY A 97 8.58 -9.06 29.38
CA GLY A 97 9.05 -7.93 30.19
C GLY A 97 8.10 -6.75 30.16
N GLU A 98 8.61 -5.60 29.73
CA GLU A 98 7.83 -4.36 29.57
C GLU A 98 7.42 -4.08 28.12
N VAL A 99 7.64 -5.01 27.19
CA VAL A 99 7.32 -4.83 25.77
C VAL A 99 5.80 -4.93 25.56
N PRO A 100 5.14 -3.90 25.01
CA PRO A 100 3.71 -3.98 24.71
C PRO A 100 3.40 -5.06 23.68
N ILE A 101 2.38 -5.87 23.96
CA ILE A 101 2.05 -7.05 23.15
C ILE A 101 1.72 -6.73 21.69
N ASP A 102 1.16 -5.54 21.41
CA ASP A 102 0.76 -5.12 20.07
C ASP A 102 1.93 -4.68 19.18
N VAL A 103 3.15 -4.62 19.73
CA VAL A 103 4.38 -4.29 19.00
C VAL A 103 5.43 -5.40 19.02
N VAL A 104 5.15 -6.53 19.68
CA VAL A 104 6.06 -7.68 19.68
C VAL A 104 6.24 -8.22 18.25
N ASP A 105 7.48 -8.47 17.87
CA ASP A 105 7.81 -9.25 16.69
C ASP A 105 7.51 -10.73 16.97
N MET A 106 6.32 -11.16 16.57
CA MET A 106 5.82 -12.49 16.86
C MET A 106 6.68 -13.61 16.26
N GLU A 107 7.39 -13.36 15.15
CA GLU A 107 8.28 -14.37 14.54
C GLU A 107 9.49 -14.60 15.45
N LEU A 108 10.19 -13.52 15.82
CA LEU A 108 11.35 -13.58 16.73
C LEU A 108 10.98 -14.14 18.11
N PHE A 109 9.82 -13.75 18.63
CA PHE A 109 9.34 -14.24 19.92
C PHE A 109 9.03 -15.74 19.87
N VAL A 110 8.32 -16.21 18.83
CA VAL A 110 7.99 -17.64 18.67
C VAL A 110 9.26 -18.48 18.44
N ASP A 111 10.23 -17.98 17.69
CA ASP A 111 11.52 -18.64 17.50
C ASP A 111 12.24 -18.83 18.84
N MET A 112 12.36 -17.75 19.64
CA MET A 112 12.95 -17.83 20.98
C MET A 112 12.21 -18.83 21.88
N MET A 113 10.87 -18.79 21.89
CA MET A 113 10.06 -19.72 22.70
C MET A 113 10.20 -21.17 22.24
N THR A 114 10.40 -21.40 20.94
CA THR A 114 10.71 -22.71 20.38
C THR A 114 12.10 -23.17 20.81
N ASP A 115 13.07 -22.26 20.82
CA ASP A 115 14.44 -22.57 21.22
C ASP A 115 14.57 -22.98 22.69
N VAL A 116 13.76 -22.42 23.58
CA VAL A 116 13.73 -22.85 24.99
C VAL A 116 12.88 -24.10 25.22
N ALA A 117 11.96 -24.44 24.31
CA ALA A 117 11.09 -25.61 24.47
C ALA A 117 11.68 -26.91 23.90
N ASP A 118 12.39 -26.82 22.77
CA ASP A 118 13.02 -27.95 22.08
C ASP A 118 14.56 -27.90 22.17
N VAL A 119 15.11 -28.12 23.35
CA VAL A 119 16.55 -27.94 23.63
C VAL A 119 17.37 -29.14 23.12
N TYR A 120 18.28 -28.88 22.18
CA TYR A 120 19.23 -29.87 21.65
C TYR A 120 20.55 -29.22 21.21
N ALA A 121 21.63 -30.01 21.22
CA ALA A 121 22.93 -29.62 20.70
C ALA A 121 23.29 -30.40 19.42
N LEU A 122 24.11 -29.77 18.58
CA LEU A 122 24.69 -30.38 17.38
C LEU A 122 25.69 -31.48 17.73
N THR A 123 26.48 -31.25 18.78
CA THR A 123 27.49 -32.21 19.23
C THR A 123 27.82 -32.03 20.70
N GLU A 124 28.41 -33.08 21.27
CA GLU A 124 28.99 -33.10 22.60
C GLU A 124 30.53 -33.08 22.49
N ILE A 125 31.16 -32.20 23.26
CA ILE A 125 32.62 -32.14 23.37
C ILE A 125 33.08 -33.17 24.40
N LYS A 126 33.53 -34.32 23.91
CA LYS A 126 34.03 -35.40 24.75
C LYS A 126 35.28 -34.98 25.52
N SER A 127 35.27 -35.17 26.83
CA SER A 127 36.37 -34.80 27.74
C SER A 127 36.75 -33.33 27.62
N PRO A 128 35.85 -32.40 27.99
CA PRO A 128 36.13 -30.98 27.87
C PRO A 128 37.37 -30.61 28.71
N GLN A 129 38.24 -29.78 28.13
CA GLN A 129 39.32 -29.15 28.87
C GLN A 129 38.77 -28.12 29.88
N ASN A 130 39.59 -27.17 30.31
CA ASN A 130 39.16 -26.06 31.17
C ASN A 130 37.93 -25.33 30.55
N LEU A 131 36.85 -25.20 31.34
CA LEU A 131 35.59 -24.54 30.98
C LEU A 131 35.78 -23.09 30.51
N GLU A 132 36.86 -22.44 30.94
CA GLU A 132 37.26 -21.10 30.50
C GLU A 132 37.47 -20.99 28.99
N ILE A 133 38.04 -22.02 28.34
CA ILE A 133 38.31 -22.03 26.89
C ILE A 133 37.00 -21.91 26.10
N TYR A 134 35.93 -22.49 26.65
CA TYR A 134 34.60 -22.48 26.07
C TYR A 134 33.77 -21.26 26.49
N GLY A 135 34.34 -20.33 27.27
CA GLY A 135 33.62 -19.15 27.76
C GLY A 135 32.58 -19.45 28.84
N LEU A 136 32.61 -20.63 29.48
CA LEU A 136 31.59 -21.02 30.45
C LEU A 136 31.83 -20.46 31.86
N ASN A 137 33.01 -19.88 32.11
CA ASN A 137 33.29 -19.09 33.31
C ASN A 137 32.73 -17.66 33.20
N ASN A 138 32.84 -17.05 32.02
CA ASN A 138 32.32 -15.72 31.68
C ASN A 138 31.29 -15.87 30.57
N LYS A 139 30.10 -16.33 30.97
CA LYS A 139 29.03 -16.73 30.07
C LYS A 139 28.52 -15.53 29.28
N THR A 140 28.28 -15.74 27.99
CA THR A 140 27.62 -14.75 27.11
C THR A 140 26.14 -14.60 27.45
N ALA A 141 25.49 -15.70 27.84
CA ALA A 141 24.12 -15.67 28.35
C ALA A 141 23.85 -16.81 29.33
N VAL A 142 22.90 -16.60 30.24
CA VAL A 142 22.33 -17.63 31.12
C VAL A 142 20.82 -17.64 30.90
N VAL A 143 20.28 -18.75 30.42
CA VAL A 143 18.85 -18.93 30.15
C VAL A 143 18.29 -19.91 31.16
N LYS A 144 17.36 -19.48 32.00
CA LYS A 144 16.63 -20.31 32.94
C LYS A 144 15.20 -20.46 32.44
N VAL A 145 14.72 -21.69 32.38
CA VAL A 145 13.39 -22.02 31.87
C VAL A 145 12.67 -22.82 32.94
N THR A 146 11.48 -22.38 33.31
CA THR A 146 10.53 -23.16 34.10
C THR A 146 9.41 -23.60 33.18
N TYR A 147 9.05 -24.88 33.23
CA TYR A 147 8.04 -25.46 32.37
C TYR A 147 6.74 -25.71 33.13
N MET A 148 5.63 -25.93 32.41
CA MET A 148 4.31 -26.17 32.99
C MET A 148 4.24 -27.43 33.86
N ASP A 149 5.11 -28.40 33.60
CA ASP A 149 5.28 -29.62 34.40
C ASP A 149 6.12 -29.40 35.68
N SER A 150 6.47 -28.15 35.99
CA SER A 150 7.35 -27.73 37.09
C SER A 150 8.81 -28.21 36.97
N ASN A 151 9.21 -28.81 35.85
CA ASN A 151 10.63 -29.04 35.60
C ASN A 151 11.32 -27.69 35.33
N GLU A 152 12.62 -27.64 35.59
CA GLU A 152 13.46 -26.48 35.32
C GLU A 152 14.65 -26.89 34.45
N MET A 153 15.15 -25.96 33.63
CA MET A 153 16.36 -26.15 32.85
C MET A 153 17.16 -24.85 32.81
N THR A 154 18.48 -24.95 33.00
CA THR A 154 19.40 -23.82 32.84
C THR A 154 20.39 -24.10 31.72
N LEU A 155 20.44 -23.22 30.72
CA LEU A 155 21.44 -23.22 29.66
C LEU A 155 22.45 -22.11 29.96
N ASN A 156 23.73 -22.47 30.07
CA ASN A 156 24.83 -21.52 30.17
C ASN A 156 25.50 -21.43 28.80
N ILE A 157 25.40 -20.28 28.14
CA ILE A 157 25.95 -20.02 26.81
C ILE A 157 27.33 -19.37 26.97
N GLY A 158 28.33 -19.94 26.31
CA GLY A 158 29.72 -19.47 26.31
C GLY A 158 30.13 -18.88 24.96
N ASN A 159 31.40 -19.09 24.59
CA ASN A 159 32.00 -18.49 23.40
C ASN A 159 31.43 -19.04 22.08
N TYR A 160 31.43 -18.19 21.05
CA TYR A 160 31.15 -18.56 19.66
C TYR A 160 32.28 -19.41 19.06
N GLU A 161 31.91 -20.48 18.36
CA GLU A 161 32.79 -21.36 17.58
C GLU A 161 32.58 -21.08 16.08
N PRO A 162 33.54 -20.44 15.39
CA PRO A 162 33.34 -19.93 14.04
C PRO A 162 33.33 -20.99 12.93
N ILE A 163 33.90 -22.18 13.15
CA ILE A 163 33.99 -23.22 12.12
C ILE A 163 32.62 -23.87 11.89
N SER A 164 31.97 -24.26 12.98
CA SER A 164 30.69 -24.97 12.98
C SER A 164 29.49 -24.03 13.13
N LYS A 165 29.76 -22.73 13.33
CA LYS A 165 28.76 -21.67 13.52
C LYS A 165 27.79 -21.99 14.66
N GLY A 166 28.35 -22.07 15.86
CA GLY A 166 27.57 -22.38 17.05
C GLY A 166 28.17 -21.76 18.29
N TYR A 167 27.51 -21.94 19.42
CA TYR A 167 27.99 -21.52 20.72
C TYR A 167 28.24 -22.72 21.60
N TYR A 168 29.34 -22.68 22.35
CA TYR A 168 29.55 -23.65 23.41
C TYR A 168 28.53 -23.44 24.52
N CYS A 169 27.98 -24.50 25.09
CA CYS A 169 27.08 -24.39 26.22
C CYS A 169 27.27 -25.53 27.24
N SER A 170 26.73 -25.32 28.43
CA SER A 170 26.47 -26.38 29.42
C SER A 170 25.02 -26.29 29.89
N ILE A 171 24.42 -27.44 30.20
CA ILE A 171 22.99 -27.57 30.53
C ILE A 171 22.88 -28.19 31.91
N SER A 172 22.00 -27.67 32.77
CA SER A 172 21.76 -28.22 34.11
C SER A 172 21.42 -29.70 34.04
N ASP A 173 21.91 -30.48 35.01
CA ASP A 173 21.71 -31.94 35.13
C ASP A 173 22.39 -32.81 34.05
N TYR A 174 23.14 -32.20 33.12
CA TYR A 174 23.94 -32.90 32.13
C TYR A 174 25.43 -32.57 32.27
N ASP A 175 26.24 -33.61 32.41
CA ASP A 175 27.70 -33.47 32.46
C ASP A 175 28.25 -33.29 31.04
N GLY A 176 28.81 -32.12 30.75
CA GLY A 176 29.53 -31.91 29.49
C GLY A 176 29.58 -30.46 29.01
N VAL A 177 30.29 -30.28 27.91
CA VAL A 177 30.24 -29.08 27.08
C VAL A 177 29.65 -29.48 25.74
N TYR A 178 28.68 -28.71 25.26
CA TYR A 178 27.96 -28.99 24.03
C TYR A 178 28.12 -27.82 23.06
N LEU A 179 27.77 -28.07 21.79
CA LEU A 179 27.71 -27.03 20.78
C LEU A 179 26.26 -26.86 20.30
N ILE A 180 25.65 -25.71 20.55
CA ILE A 180 24.33 -25.33 20.03
C ILE A 180 24.51 -24.47 18.79
N ALA A 181 23.61 -24.63 17.81
CA ALA A 181 23.65 -23.83 16.58
C ALA A 181 23.44 -22.33 16.85
N GLU A 182 24.07 -21.48 16.05
CA GLU A 182 24.01 -20.01 16.21
C GLU A 182 22.60 -19.43 16.14
N ASP A 183 21.78 -19.91 15.20
CA ASP A 183 20.39 -19.49 15.02
C ASP A 183 19.55 -19.68 16.29
N ARG A 184 19.81 -20.76 17.03
CA ARG A 184 19.13 -21.10 18.28
C ARG A 184 19.53 -20.28 19.50
N VAL A 185 20.62 -19.52 19.38
CA VAL A 185 21.16 -18.69 20.47
C VAL A 185 20.85 -17.22 20.23
N ASN A 186 20.49 -16.84 19.00
CA ASN A 186 20.28 -15.45 18.60
C ASN A 186 19.33 -14.71 19.55
N GLY A 187 18.20 -15.28 19.94
CA GLY A 187 17.26 -14.62 20.86
C GLY A 187 17.85 -14.36 22.26
N PHE A 188 18.82 -15.16 22.71
CA PHE A 188 19.35 -15.10 24.09
C PHE A 188 20.45 -14.05 24.27
N ILE A 189 21.06 -13.61 23.18
CA ILE A 189 22.23 -12.71 23.18
C ILE A 189 21.88 -11.30 22.66
N GLN A 190 20.59 -10.97 22.63
CA GLN A 190 20.08 -9.69 22.15
C GLN A 190 19.47 -8.89 23.31
N PRO A 191 19.37 -7.55 23.21
CA PRO A 191 18.60 -6.76 24.17
C PRO A 191 17.11 -7.03 24.05
N GLU A 192 16.32 -6.77 25.10
CA GLU A 192 14.86 -6.98 25.09
C GLU A 192 14.15 -6.31 23.89
N LYS A 193 14.58 -5.08 23.53
CA LYS A 193 14.06 -4.35 22.37
C LYS A 193 14.22 -5.05 21.01
N TYR A 194 15.04 -6.10 20.92
CA TYR A 194 15.19 -6.92 19.72
C TYR A 194 13.88 -7.59 19.32
N PHE A 195 13.03 -7.90 20.29
CA PHE A 195 11.72 -8.52 20.08
C PHE A 195 10.62 -7.51 19.76
N ILE A 196 10.96 -6.23 19.52
CA ILE A 196 10.00 -5.23 19.05
C ILE A 196 10.01 -5.23 17.52
N SER A 197 8.82 -5.32 16.93
CA SER A 197 8.63 -5.27 15.48
C SER A 197 9.24 -4.01 14.90
N LYS A 198 10.04 -4.18 13.85
CA LYS A 198 10.60 -3.06 13.10
C LYS A 198 9.59 -2.42 12.14
N TYR A 199 8.38 -2.97 12.00
CA TYR A 199 7.35 -2.34 11.19
C TYR A 199 6.70 -1.17 11.95
N VAL A 200 6.95 0.05 11.48
CA VAL A 200 6.32 1.28 11.98
C VAL A 200 4.87 1.34 11.52
N THR A 201 4.61 0.88 10.29
CA THR A 201 3.28 0.75 9.70
C THR A 201 3.08 -0.66 9.16
N PRO A 202 1.84 -1.15 9.04
CA PRO A 202 1.57 -2.51 8.61
C PRO A 202 2.11 -2.75 7.19
N PRO A 203 2.67 -3.94 6.91
CA PRO A 203 3.07 -4.29 5.56
C PRO A 203 1.85 -4.39 4.64
N LYS A 204 2.06 -4.06 3.36
CA LYS A 204 1.06 -4.30 2.30
C LYS A 204 0.69 -5.79 2.26
N PRO A 205 -0.61 -6.15 2.10
CA PRO A 205 -1.01 -7.54 1.94
C PRO A 205 -0.23 -8.22 0.79
N ALA A 206 0.22 -9.47 1.01
CA ALA A 206 1.08 -10.20 0.08
C ALA A 206 0.46 -10.36 -1.32
N GLN A 207 -0.86 -10.48 -1.38
CA GLN A 207 -1.66 -10.62 -2.61
C GLN A 207 -1.91 -9.29 -3.34
N SER A 208 -1.58 -8.15 -2.73
CA SER A 208 -1.85 -6.83 -3.32
C SER A 208 -0.69 -6.36 -4.18
N GLN A 209 -0.99 -5.82 -5.36
CA GLN A 209 0.00 -5.24 -6.27
C GLN A 209 0.22 -3.74 -6.06
N SER A 210 -0.63 -3.05 -5.29
CA SER A 210 -0.53 -1.60 -5.08
C SER A 210 -1.12 -1.18 -3.74
N SER A 211 -0.45 -0.24 -3.09
CA SER A 211 -0.95 0.40 -1.87
C SER A 211 -2.15 1.33 -2.11
N LEU A 212 -2.38 1.80 -3.34
CA LEU A 212 -3.49 2.72 -3.68
C LEU A 212 -4.86 2.21 -3.24
N GLY A 213 -5.15 0.92 -3.40
CA GLY A 213 -6.44 0.35 -3.01
C GLY A 213 -6.66 0.24 -1.50
N HIS A 214 -5.59 0.34 -0.72
CA HIS A 214 -5.60 0.18 0.73
C HIS A 214 -5.62 1.50 1.48
N VAL A 215 -5.16 2.59 0.87
CA VAL A 215 -5.19 3.92 1.47
C VAL A 215 -6.55 4.57 1.19
N LYS A 216 -7.28 4.91 2.25
CA LYS A 216 -8.61 5.53 2.19
C LYS A 216 -8.60 7.04 2.41
N GLY A 217 -7.43 7.57 2.72
CA GLY A 217 -7.15 8.99 2.84
C GLY A 217 -5.71 9.12 3.30
N MET A 218 -5.03 10.18 2.87
CA MET A 218 -3.70 10.49 3.36
C MET A 218 -3.51 12.00 3.47
N THR A 219 -2.96 12.45 4.58
CA THR A 219 -2.54 13.81 4.82
C THR A 219 -1.02 13.82 5.01
N LEU A 220 -0.33 14.72 4.32
CA LEU A 220 1.11 14.95 4.46
C LEU A 220 1.37 16.43 4.76
N GLU A 221 2.20 16.70 5.75
CA GLU A 221 2.55 18.05 6.18
C GLU A 221 4.01 18.09 6.68
N GLY A 222 4.79 19.06 6.20
CA GLY A 222 6.22 19.20 6.55
C GLY A 222 7.19 18.54 5.55
N GLY A 223 8.42 18.27 5.99
CA GLY A 223 9.50 17.74 5.18
C GLY A 223 9.86 18.69 4.03
N ALA A 224 9.90 18.17 2.80
CA ALA A 224 10.10 18.97 1.60
C ALA A 224 8.81 19.66 1.08
N LEU A 225 7.65 19.39 1.70
CA LEU A 225 6.39 20.01 1.29
C LEU A 225 6.30 21.44 1.84
N LEU A 226 6.04 22.39 0.94
CA LEU A 226 5.78 23.78 1.32
C LEU A 226 4.35 23.98 1.84
N GLU A 227 3.45 23.05 1.52
CA GLU A 227 2.02 23.14 1.80
C GLU A 227 1.49 21.77 2.21
N LYS A 228 0.47 21.77 3.07
CA LYS A 228 -0.26 20.56 3.43
C LYS A 228 -0.93 19.97 2.19
N VAL A 229 -0.82 18.65 2.09
CA VAL A 229 -1.37 17.86 0.98
C VAL A 229 -2.36 16.85 1.53
N ILE A 230 -3.57 16.82 0.97
CA ILE A 230 -4.61 15.85 1.34
C ILE A 230 -4.98 15.02 0.11
N LEU A 231 -4.76 13.72 0.16
CA LEU A 231 -5.18 12.77 -0.88
C LEU A 231 -6.45 12.05 -0.43
N SER A 232 -7.42 11.96 -1.33
CA SER A 232 -8.69 11.28 -1.09
C SER A 232 -9.05 10.36 -2.25
N PRO A 233 -9.47 9.11 -1.99
CA PRO A 233 -10.01 8.24 -3.03
C PRO A 233 -11.36 8.77 -3.52
N VAL A 234 -11.68 8.46 -4.78
CA VAL A 234 -13.00 8.69 -5.35
C VAL A 234 -13.87 7.49 -5.03
N GLU A 235 -14.74 7.66 -4.05
CA GLU A 235 -15.70 6.64 -3.59
C GLU A 235 -17.12 7.09 -3.94
N ALA A 236 -17.92 6.15 -4.48
CA ALA A 236 -19.25 6.45 -5.03
C ALA A 236 -20.23 6.93 -3.95
N GLU A 237 -19.99 6.54 -2.70
CA GLU A 237 -20.78 6.89 -1.53
C GLU A 237 -20.52 8.33 -1.05
N ASN A 238 -19.44 8.97 -1.49
CA ASN A 238 -19.12 10.35 -1.13
C ASN A 238 -19.64 11.33 -2.20
N GLU A 239 -20.83 11.85 -1.98
CA GLU A 239 -21.51 12.77 -2.92
C GLU A 239 -20.66 13.98 -3.30
N GLN A 240 -19.96 14.61 -2.35
CA GLN A 240 -19.14 15.79 -2.62
C GLN A 240 -17.92 15.45 -3.48
N ILE A 241 -17.22 14.35 -3.18
CA ILE A 241 -16.10 13.89 -4.01
C ILE A 241 -16.58 13.53 -5.42
N MET A 242 -17.76 12.92 -5.54
CA MET A 242 -18.37 12.62 -6.85
C MET A 242 -18.77 13.88 -7.62
N ILE A 243 -19.09 14.99 -6.95
CA ILE A 243 -19.27 16.28 -7.60
C ILE A 243 -17.91 16.84 -8.05
N ASP A 244 -16.90 16.82 -7.18
CA ASP A 244 -15.58 17.39 -7.46
C ASP A 244 -14.85 16.66 -8.60
N VAL A 245 -15.04 15.34 -8.72
CA VAL A 245 -14.38 14.52 -9.74
C VAL A 245 -14.85 14.83 -11.16
N ILE A 246 -16.05 15.43 -11.32
CA ILE A 246 -16.65 15.73 -12.62
C ILE A 246 -15.68 16.56 -13.49
N SER A 247 -14.96 17.51 -12.89
CA SER A 247 -13.94 18.33 -13.54
C SER A 247 -12.83 17.54 -14.23
N PHE A 248 -12.60 16.31 -13.79
CA PHE A 248 -11.45 15.49 -14.15
C PHE A 248 -11.82 14.16 -14.83
N GLY A 249 -13.12 13.92 -15.05
CA GLY A 249 -13.65 12.71 -15.65
C GLY A 249 -13.41 11.48 -14.76
N SER A 250 -12.77 10.44 -15.28
CA SER A 250 -12.58 9.15 -14.58
C SER A 250 -11.34 9.15 -13.66
N ALA A 251 -11.21 10.14 -12.77
CA ALA A 251 -10.16 10.11 -11.76
C ALA A 251 -10.51 9.11 -10.64
N THR A 252 -9.50 8.43 -10.10
CA THR A 252 -9.69 7.49 -8.97
C THR A 252 -9.35 8.11 -7.62
N HIS A 253 -8.57 9.19 -7.64
CA HIS A 253 -8.15 9.94 -6.46
C HIS A 253 -8.09 11.43 -6.81
N LEU A 254 -8.42 12.24 -5.83
CA LEU A 254 -8.21 13.68 -5.83
C LEU A 254 -7.13 14.05 -4.83
N ILE A 255 -6.49 15.17 -5.09
CA ILE A 255 -5.55 15.79 -4.18
C ILE A 255 -5.94 17.23 -3.93
N GLU A 256 -5.94 17.63 -2.67
CA GLU A 256 -6.17 18.98 -2.24
C GLU A 256 -4.85 19.61 -1.79
N ILE A 257 -4.53 20.75 -2.40
CA ILE A 257 -3.34 21.56 -2.13
C ILE A 257 -3.84 22.99 -1.94
N ASN A 258 -3.65 23.55 -0.74
CA ASN A 258 -4.10 24.91 -0.41
C ASN A 258 -5.59 25.16 -0.76
N GLY A 259 -6.46 24.21 -0.39
CA GLY A 259 -7.91 24.26 -0.64
C GLY A 259 -8.34 23.97 -2.08
N MET A 260 -7.41 23.76 -3.02
CA MET A 260 -7.71 23.48 -4.42
C MET A 260 -7.57 22.00 -4.72
N LYS A 261 -8.58 21.44 -5.39
CA LYS A 261 -8.60 20.03 -5.78
C LYS A 261 -8.07 19.83 -7.19
N TYR A 262 -7.27 18.79 -7.34
CA TYR A 262 -6.69 18.35 -8.60
C TYR A 262 -6.84 16.85 -8.76
N ARG A 263 -6.77 16.38 -10.01
CA ARG A 263 -6.60 14.96 -10.30
C ARG A 263 -5.17 14.52 -9.97
N VAL A 264 -5.06 13.38 -9.28
CA VAL A 264 -3.79 12.77 -8.89
C VAL A 264 -3.08 12.06 -10.05
N ASP A 265 -1.76 12.25 -10.15
CA ASP A 265 -0.86 11.34 -10.85
C ASP A 265 -0.73 10.06 -10.01
N GLN A 266 -1.43 9.02 -10.46
CA GLN A 266 -1.52 7.74 -9.75
C GLN A 266 -0.15 7.05 -9.61
N ARG A 267 0.79 7.26 -10.55
CA ARG A 267 2.10 6.63 -10.48
C ARG A 267 2.92 7.26 -9.37
N TYR A 268 2.90 8.59 -9.29
CA TYR A 268 3.58 9.30 -8.23
C TYR A 268 2.95 9.01 -6.86
N ALA A 269 1.61 9.07 -6.75
CA ALA A 269 0.92 8.74 -5.50
C ALA A 269 1.17 7.30 -5.04
N ALA A 270 1.22 6.33 -5.95
CA ALA A 270 1.59 4.95 -5.60
C ALA A 270 2.98 4.87 -4.96
N LEU A 271 3.98 5.56 -5.50
CA LEU A 271 5.33 5.59 -4.92
C LEU A 271 5.34 6.20 -3.51
N VAL A 272 4.55 7.25 -3.28
CA VAL A 272 4.40 7.85 -1.95
C VAL A 272 3.74 6.86 -0.99
N PHE A 273 2.63 6.23 -1.40
CA PHE A 273 1.90 5.29 -0.54
C PHE A 273 2.72 4.04 -0.22
N ASP A 274 3.44 3.50 -1.20
CA ASP A 274 4.34 2.36 -1.02
C ASP A 274 5.54 2.69 -0.10
N SER A 275 5.88 3.98 0.06
CA SER A 275 6.91 4.40 1.02
C SER A 275 6.39 4.59 2.45
N VAL A 276 5.07 4.72 2.62
CA VAL A 276 4.41 4.86 3.92
C VAL A 276 3.92 3.52 4.44
N ILE A 277 3.38 2.65 3.58
CA ILE A 277 2.89 1.32 3.94
C ILE A 277 4.05 0.32 4.01
N GLY A 278 4.12 -0.44 5.10
CA GLY A 278 5.25 -1.33 5.38
C GLY A 278 6.53 -0.58 5.71
N LEU A 279 6.42 0.65 6.23
CA LEU A 279 7.55 1.45 6.68
C LEU A 279 8.30 0.65 7.75
N LYS A 280 9.55 0.30 7.43
CA LYS A 280 10.41 -0.52 8.28
C LYS A 280 11.55 0.30 8.87
N ALA A 281 11.69 0.23 10.18
CA ALA A 281 12.77 0.83 10.93
C ALA A 281 14.09 0.09 10.67
N LYS A 282 15.19 0.85 10.72
CA LYS A 282 16.55 0.31 10.79
C LYS A 282 16.80 -0.28 12.18
N ASP A 283 16.42 0.46 13.22
CA ASP A 283 16.61 0.09 14.62
C ASP A 283 15.50 0.63 15.52
N ILE A 284 15.37 0.07 16.71
CA ILE A 284 14.55 0.59 17.79
C ILE A 284 15.47 1.36 18.72
N ILE A 285 15.25 2.67 18.85
CA ILE A 285 16.06 3.52 19.73
C ILE A 285 15.66 3.30 21.17
N ASP A 286 14.36 3.41 21.43
CA ASP A 286 13.79 3.30 22.77
C ASP A 286 12.28 2.97 22.70
N TYR A 287 11.72 2.47 23.79
CA TYR A 287 10.31 2.07 23.93
C TYR A 287 9.80 2.27 25.37
N ASN A 288 8.50 2.08 25.59
CA ASN A 288 7.85 2.34 26.88
C ASN A 288 8.05 3.77 27.40
N LEU A 289 8.17 4.74 26.47
CA LEU A 289 8.39 6.14 26.81
C LEU A 289 7.10 6.84 27.19
N SER A 290 7.18 7.71 28.20
CA SER A 290 6.10 8.64 28.56
C SER A 290 5.90 9.71 27.48
N GLU A 291 4.73 10.34 27.47
CA GLU A 291 4.47 11.49 26.59
C GLU A 291 5.50 12.61 26.77
N GLU A 292 5.88 12.93 28.02
CA GLU A 292 6.92 13.92 28.33
C GLU A 292 8.28 13.56 27.73
N ALA A 293 8.65 12.27 27.73
CA ALA A 293 9.89 11.81 27.09
C ALA A 293 9.81 11.92 25.55
N MET A 294 8.66 11.62 24.96
CA MET A 294 8.42 11.79 23.52
C MET A 294 8.46 13.27 23.10
N GLU A 295 7.90 14.16 23.92
CA GLU A 295 7.96 15.62 23.75
C GLU A 295 9.39 16.14 23.89
N THR A 296 10.12 15.69 24.91
CA THR A 296 11.55 16.02 25.11
C THR A 296 12.39 15.56 23.92
N PHE A 297 12.03 14.43 23.30
CA PHE A 297 12.65 13.99 22.06
C PHE A 297 12.24 14.86 20.85
N GLY A 298 11.17 15.65 20.92
CA GLY A 298 10.79 16.63 19.91
C GLY A 298 9.57 16.26 19.07
N PHE A 299 8.86 15.17 19.37
CA PHE A 299 7.69 14.74 18.58
C PHE A 299 6.44 15.62 18.77
N GLU A 300 6.50 16.65 19.60
CA GLU A 300 5.46 17.69 19.66
C GLU A 300 5.46 18.54 18.37
N ASN A 301 6.65 18.82 17.83
CA ASN A 301 6.85 19.62 16.61
C ASN A 301 7.62 18.79 15.57
N PRO A 302 6.96 17.81 14.92
CA PRO A 302 7.63 16.94 13.97
C PRO A 302 8.06 17.71 12.71
N ASP A 303 9.19 17.32 12.13
CA ASP A 303 9.64 17.86 10.85
C ASP A 303 8.73 17.42 9.70
N MET A 304 8.13 16.23 9.82
CA MET A 304 7.12 15.71 8.89
C MET A 304 6.04 14.93 9.65
N HIS A 305 4.78 15.20 9.32
CA HIS A 305 3.59 14.53 9.85
C HIS A 305 2.80 13.86 8.72
N VAL A 306 2.52 12.58 8.87
CA VAL A 306 1.75 11.78 7.91
C VAL A 306 0.62 11.09 8.64
N VAL A 307 -0.62 11.36 8.23
CA VAL A 307 -1.80 10.66 8.74
C VAL A 307 -2.45 9.93 7.58
N PHE A 308 -2.72 8.64 7.71
CA PHE A 308 -3.41 7.89 6.67
C PHE A 308 -4.37 6.84 7.22
N ASP A 309 -5.43 6.64 6.46
CA ASP A 309 -6.46 5.64 6.74
C ASP A 309 -6.17 4.38 5.94
N PHE A 310 -5.98 3.25 6.62
CA PHE A 310 -5.60 1.98 6.03
C PHE A 310 -6.72 0.95 6.12
N LYS A 311 -7.06 0.35 4.99
CA LYS A 311 -8.01 -0.75 4.88
C LYS A 311 -7.31 -1.97 4.28
N ARG A 312 -7.02 -2.96 5.13
CA ARG A 312 -6.20 -4.12 4.76
C ARG A 312 -6.90 -5.02 3.72
N THR A 313 -8.16 -5.35 3.94
CA THR A 313 -9.00 -6.07 2.97
C THR A 313 -10.35 -5.37 2.79
N PRO A 314 -11.11 -5.67 1.71
CA PRO A 314 -12.42 -5.04 1.49
C PRO A 314 -13.43 -5.20 2.64
N ASN A 315 -13.27 -6.26 3.45
CA ASN A 315 -14.17 -6.58 4.56
C ASN A 315 -13.69 -6.04 5.92
N ASP A 316 -12.45 -5.54 6.00
CA ASP A 316 -11.90 -5.03 7.26
C ASP A 316 -12.42 -3.63 7.58
N GLY A 317 -12.33 -3.26 8.86
CA GLY A 317 -12.45 -1.86 9.27
C GLY A 317 -11.30 -1.00 8.75
N ILE A 318 -11.50 0.32 8.74
CA ILE A 318 -10.44 1.28 8.48
C ILE A 318 -9.69 1.53 9.79
N ILE A 319 -8.36 1.47 9.73
CA ILE A 319 -7.47 1.82 10.85
C ILE A 319 -6.67 3.04 10.46
N GLN A 320 -6.68 4.07 11.29
CA GLN A 320 -5.87 5.27 11.09
C GLN A 320 -4.47 5.08 11.68
N TYR A 321 -3.47 5.57 10.95
CA TYR A 321 -2.09 5.64 11.38
C TYR A 321 -1.63 7.10 11.35
N ASP A 322 -1.10 7.57 12.49
CA ASP A 322 -0.46 8.87 12.66
C ASP A 322 1.05 8.62 12.80
N ILE A 323 1.84 9.12 11.85
CA ILE A 323 3.29 9.00 11.84
C ILE A 323 3.89 10.40 12.00
N LYS A 324 4.73 10.56 13.00
CA LYS A 324 5.55 11.75 13.20
C LYS A 324 6.99 11.40 12.92
N VAL A 325 7.68 12.23 12.13
CA VAL A 325 9.08 12.03 11.76
C VAL A 325 9.90 13.25 12.16
N LEU A 326 11.09 12.99 12.69
CA LEU A 326 12.11 13.97 13.02
C LEU A 326 13.39 13.70 12.23
N GLU A 327 14.05 14.75 11.77
CA GLU A 327 15.39 14.74 11.20
C GLU A 327 16.35 15.40 12.18
N LYS A 328 17.37 14.67 12.63
CA LYS A 328 18.40 15.18 13.53
C LYS A 328 19.78 14.75 13.05
N ASN A 329 20.61 15.71 12.68
CA ASN A 329 22.00 15.50 12.29
C ASN A 329 22.17 14.45 11.17
N GLY A 330 21.28 14.45 10.18
CA GLY A 330 21.25 13.51 9.06
C GLY A 330 20.62 12.15 9.37
N SER A 331 20.10 11.94 10.59
CA SER A 331 19.39 10.72 10.99
C SER A 331 17.89 10.98 11.09
N PHE A 332 17.09 9.99 10.69
CA PHE A 332 15.63 10.06 10.76
C PHE A 332 15.09 9.21 11.89
N TYR A 333 14.11 9.76 12.61
CA TYR A 333 13.42 9.10 13.70
C TYR A 333 11.92 9.18 13.49
N ALA A 334 11.17 8.15 13.89
CA ALA A 334 9.72 8.15 13.80
C ALA A 334 9.06 7.66 15.08
N SER A 335 7.83 8.14 15.29
CA SER A 335 6.86 7.60 16.23
C SER A 335 5.57 7.37 15.47
N CYS A 336 4.84 6.30 15.82
CA CYS A 336 3.54 6.01 15.23
C CYS A 336 2.49 5.81 16.32
N ASN A 337 1.32 6.44 16.13
CA ASN A 337 0.16 6.37 17.03
C ASN A 337 0.48 6.69 18.49
N ASN A 338 1.52 7.49 18.73
CA ASN A 338 2.02 7.86 20.05
C ASN A 338 2.22 6.67 21.03
N ARG A 339 2.70 5.52 20.54
CA ARG A 339 2.85 4.29 21.35
C ARG A 339 4.06 4.30 22.30
N GLY A 340 4.72 5.44 22.50
CA GLY A 340 5.93 5.53 23.34
C GLY A 340 7.14 4.79 22.76
N ILE A 341 7.24 4.66 21.43
CA ILE A 341 8.36 3.98 20.75
C ILE A 341 9.03 4.95 19.78
N ILE A 342 10.37 4.95 19.78
CA ILE A 342 11.19 5.72 18.86
C ILE A 342 11.89 4.76 17.91
N TYR A 343 11.50 4.83 16.65
CA TYR A 343 12.10 4.08 15.56
C TYR A 343 13.19 4.90 14.90
N GLN A 344 14.36 4.32 14.60
CA GLN A 344 15.32 4.92 13.67
C GLN A 344 14.99 4.47 12.25
N LEU A 345 14.89 5.42 11.32
CA LEU A 345 14.56 5.14 9.92
C LEU A 345 15.77 5.30 9.01
N ASN A 346 15.74 4.58 7.87
CA ASN A 346 16.41 5.07 6.68
C ASN A 346 15.64 6.29 6.13
N PRO A 347 16.27 7.22 5.39
CA PRO A 347 15.58 8.39 4.83
C PRO A 347 14.33 7.96 4.04
N PRO A 348 13.11 8.27 4.51
CA PRO A 348 11.91 7.79 3.86
C PRO A 348 11.60 8.61 2.61
N TYR A 349 11.17 7.96 1.53
CA TYR A 349 10.88 8.64 0.26
C TYR A 349 9.83 9.75 0.42
N PHE A 350 8.77 9.51 1.21
CA PHE A 350 7.74 10.50 1.52
C PHE A 350 8.26 11.77 2.21
N TYR A 351 9.48 11.79 2.76
CA TYR A 351 10.06 13.00 3.34
C TYR A 351 10.52 14.01 2.27
N SER A 352 10.82 13.52 1.07
CA SER A 352 11.41 14.28 -0.04
C SER A 352 10.44 14.56 -1.19
N VAL A 353 9.14 14.30 -0.98
CA VAL A 353 8.11 14.49 -2.01
C VAL A 353 7.89 15.97 -2.28
N THR A 354 7.55 16.31 -3.51
CA THR A 354 7.27 17.69 -3.91
C THR A 354 5.84 17.81 -4.42
N VAL A 355 5.22 18.94 -4.09
CA VAL A 355 3.80 19.19 -4.36
C VAL A 355 3.53 19.16 -5.87
N GLU A 356 4.44 19.66 -6.71
CA GLU A 356 4.21 19.81 -8.16
C GLU A 356 4.10 18.48 -8.91
N LYS A 357 4.57 17.38 -8.32
CA LYS A 357 4.53 16.04 -8.94
C LYS A 357 3.23 15.30 -8.68
N PHE A 358 2.44 15.75 -7.73
CA PHE A 358 1.20 15.07 -7.36
C PHE A 358 0.07 15.28 -8.38
N PRO A 359 -0.25 16.50 -8.84
CA PRO A 359 -1.28 16.70 -9.85
C PRO A 359 -0.87 16.13 -11.21
N VAL A 360 -1.83 15.58 -11.95
CA VAL A 360 -1.64 15.43 -13.40
C VAL A 360 -1.57 16.81 -14.04
N ARG A 361 -0.81 16.91 -15.12
CA ARG A 361 -0.58 18.20 -15.79
C ARG A 361 -1.81 18.88 -16.40
N TRP A 362 -2.90 18.15 -16.67
CA TRP A 362 -4.08 18.68 -17.35
C TRP A 362 -4.98 19.44 -16.38
N PHE A 363 -5.47 20.61 -16.77
CA PHE A 363 -6.30 21.45 -15.89
C PHE A 363 -7.69 20.86 -15.68
N PHE A 364 -8.44 20.67 -16.76
CA PHE A 364 -9.79 20.13 -16.74
C PHE A 364 -9.95 19.13 -17.88
N SER A 365 -10.58 18.00 -17.58
CA SER A 365 -10.87 16.96 -18.57
C SER A 365 -12.23 16.30 -18.31
N PRO A 366 -13.32 17.08 -18.20
CA PRO A 366 -14.62 16.52 -17.91
C PRO A 366 -15.10 15.63 -19.07
N LEU A 367 -15.97 14.68 -18.76
CA LEU A 367 -16.59 13.83 -19.77
C LEU A 367 -17.65 14.65 -20.50
N LEU A 368 -17.76 14.50 -21.82
CA LEU A 368 -18.69 15.29 -22.64
C LEU A 368 -20.15 15.20 -22.18
N PHE A 369 -20.56 14.05 -21.66
CA PHE A 369 -21.92 13.83 -21.17
C PHE A 369 -22.20 14.53 -19.83
N GLU A 370 -21.17 14.91 -19.06
CA GLU A 370 -21.31 15.69 -17.84
C GLU A 370 -21.45 17.20 -18.11
N LEU A 371 -21.01 17.66 -19.29
CA LEU A 371 -21.10 19.05 -19.68
C LEU A 371 -22.50 19.43 -20.15
N LYS A 372 -22.96 20.56 -19.63
CA LYS A 372 -24.13 21.29 -20.13
C LYS A 372 -23.70 22.30 -21.19
N ALA A 373 -22.63 23.04 -20.93
CA ALA A 373 -22.11 24.03 -21.87
C ALA A 373 -20.60 24.21 -21.74
N LEU A 374 -19.98 24.68 -22.83
CA LEU A 374 -18.61 25.17 -22.88
C LEU A 374 -18.64 26.57 -23.47
N GLU A 375 -18.19 27.55 -22.70
CA GLU A 375 -18.08 28.94 -23.12
C GLU A 375 -16.62 29.32 -23.33
N ILE A 376 -16.34 30.03 -24.43
CA ILE A 376 -15.01 30.57 -24.72
C ILE A 376 -15.15 32.05 -25.08
N LYS A 377 -14.41 32.88 -24.36
CA LYS A 377 -14.21 34.30 -24.65
C LYS A 377 -12.78 34.53 -25.10
N ARG A 378 -12.61 35.19 -26.25
CA ARG A 378 -11.31 35.63 -26.78
C ARG A 378 -11.47 37.08 -27.22
N ALA A 379 -10.84 38.02 -26.50
CA ALA A 379 -11.07 39.45 -26.69
C ALA A 379 -12.58 39.77 -26.70
N ASP A 380 -13.11 40.31 -27.80
CA ASP A 380 -14.54 40.65 -27.96
C ASP A 380 -15.39 39.50 -28.55
N GLU A 381 -14.77 38.37 -28.89
CA GLU A 381 -15.46 37.23 -29.47
C GLU A 381 -15.96 36.25 -28.41
N PHE A 382 -17.14 35.69 -28.66
CA PHE A 382 -17.85 34.82 -27.75
C PHE A 382 -18.39 33.58 -28.46
N TYR A 383 -18.09 32.42 -27.91
CA TYR A 383 -18.53 31.13 -28.40
C TYR A 383 -19.16 30.35 -27.26
N LEU A 384 -20.46 30.08 -27.35
CA LEU A 384 -21.20 29.24 -26.42
C LEU A 384 -21.60 27.94 -27.10
N PHE A 385 -20.98 26.84 -26.68
CA PHE A 385 -21.37 25.51 -27.10
C PHE A 385 -22.31 24.90 -26.05
N GLU A 386 -23.55 24.61 -26.43
CA GLU A 386 -24.49 23.94 -25.53
C GLU A 386 -24.66 22.47 -25.96
N LEU A 387 -24.53 21.57 -24.99
CA LEU A 387 -24.59 20.13 -25.24
C LEU A 387 -25.95 19.59 -24.78
N SER A 388 -26.56 18.78 -25.64
CA SER A 388 -27.78 18.02 -25.34
C SER A 388 -27.57 16.54 -25.61
N GLY A 389 -28.43 15.68 -25.04
CA GLY A 389 -28.24 14.23 -25.05
C GLY A 389 -27.33 13.73 -23.93
N THR A 390 -27.49 12.46 -23.56
CA THR A 390 -26.77 11.83 -22.42
C THR A 390 -25.98 10.59 -22.82
N THR A 391 -26.07 10.17 -24.08
CA THR A 391 -25.39 9.02 -24.66
C THR A 391 -24.66 9.42 -25.93
N ASN A 392 -23.81 8.55 -26.46
CA ASN A 392 -23.13 8.82 -27.73
C ASN A 392 -24.07 8.91 -28.94
N ASN A 393 -25.27 8.33 -28.85
CA ASN A 393 -26.21 8.24 -29.97
C ASN A 393 -27.11 9.47 -30.09
N ASP A 394 -27.38 10.17 -28.99
CA ASP A 394 -28.25 11.34 -28.90
C ASP A 394 -27.49 12.63 -28.60
N LEU A 395 -26.16 12.56 -28.39
CA LEU A 395 -25.33 13.74 -28.16
C LEU A 395 -25.43 14.70 -29.36
N ALA A 396 -25.84 15.93 -29.09
CA ALA A 396 -25.87 17.02 -30.07
C ALA A 396 -25.29 18.28 -29.44
N VAL A 397 -24.78 19.17 -30.29
CA VAL A 397 -24.18 20.44 -29.87
C VAL A 397 -24.74 21.58 -30.71
N THR A 398 -25.06 22.68 -30.06
CA THR A 398 -25.29 23.97 -30.72
C THR A 398 -24.13 24.89 -30.43
N CYS A 399 -23.85 25.83 -31.32
CA CYS A 399 -22.92 26.94 -31.08
C CYS A 399 -23.69 28.24 -31.26
N ASN A 400 -23.72 29.10 -30.25
CA ASN A 400 -24.45 30.37 -30.24
C ASN A 400 -25.93 30.22 -30.67
N GLY A 401 -26.58 29.11 -30.27
CA GLY A 401 -27.97 28.79 -30.57
C GLY A 401 -28.23 28.05 -31.89
N GLU A 402 -27.24 27.91 -32.77
CA GLU A 402 -27.36 27.20 -34.04
C GLU A 402 -26.80 25.77 -33.97
N SER A 403 -27.39 24.82 -34.70
CA SER A 403 -26.88 23.44 -34.77
C SER A 403 -25.44 23.42 -35.26
N PHE A 404 -24.57 22.67 -34.59
CA PHE A 404 -23.15 22.61 -34.90
C PHE A 404 -22.68 21.16 -35.15
N ASP A 405 -21.65 20.98 -35.99
CA ASP A 405 -21.13 19.66 -36.30
C ASP A 405 -20.45 19.02 -35.08
N LEU A 406 -20.99 17.88 -34.64
CA LEU A 406 -20.52 17.19 -33.44
C LEU A 406 -19.07 16.70 -33.56
N ASN A 407 -18.64 16.25 -34.74
CA ASN A 407 -17.28 15.73 -34.92
C ASN A 407 -16.25 16.87 -34.86
N ARG A 408 -16.59 18.01 -35.46
CA ARG A 408 -15.80 19.24 -35.40
C ARG A 408 -15.70 19.76 -33.98
N PHE A 409 -16.81 19.77 -33.24
CA PHE A 409 -16.80 20.11 -31.81
C PHE A 409 -15.95 19.12 -31.00
N ARG A 410 -16.08 17.80 -31.18
CA ARG A 410 -15.26 16.80 -30.47
C ARG A 410 -13.77 17.01 -30.72
N ARG A 411 -13.38 17.35 -31.95
CA ARG A 411 -11.98 17.68 -32.29
C ARG A 411 -11.52 18.93 -31.55
N PHE A 412 -12.33 19.99 -31.53
CA PHE A 412 -12.04 21.22 -30.81
C PHE A 412 -11.97 21.00 -29.29
N TYR A 413 -12.93 20.27 -28.73
CA TYR A 413 -12.98 19.90 -27.32
C TYR A 413 -11.75 19.11 -26.87
N LYS A 414 -11.23 18.22 -27.73
CA LYS A 414 -9.97 17.51 -27.48
C LYS A 414 -8.78 18.47 -27.37
N LEU A 415 -8.72 19.52 -28.21
CA LEU A 415 -7.71 20.56 -28.08
C LEU A 415 -7.89 21.32 -26.75
N ILE A 416 -9.10 21.80 -26.45
CA ILE A 416 -9.40 22.56 -25.23
C ILE A 416 -9.01 21.78 -23.96
N THR A 417 -9.45 20.53 -23.83
CA THR A 417 -9.13 19.66 -22.68
C THR A 417 -7.70 19.13 -22.67
N SER A 418 -6.92 19.33 -23.74
CA SER A 418 -5.49 19.03 -23.73
C SER A 418 -4.67 20.07 -22.97
N GLY A 419 -5.26 21.23 -22.65
CA GLY A 419 -4.66 22.31 -21.87
C GLY A 419 -3.97 21.79 -20.61
N ALA A 420 -2.65 21.96 -20.55
CA ALA A 420 -1.82 21.40 -19.50
C ALA A 420 -0.75 22.39 -19.03
N HIS A 421 -0.50 22.39 -17.72
CA HIS A 421 0.64 23.11 -17.17
C HIS A 421 1.95 22.37 -17.44
N ASP A 422 3.07 23.06 -17.26
CA ASP A 422 4.43 22.53 -17.50
C ASP A 422 5.19 22.15 -16.22
N ASN A 423 4.45 21.72 -15.21
CA ASN A 423 4.97 21.31 -13.89
C ASN A 423 5.72 22.41 -13.11
N THR A 424 5.52 23.67 -13.48
CA THR A 424 5.94 24.83 -12.72
C THR A 424 4.74 25.30 -11.89
N MET A 425 4.82 25.12 -10.58
CA MET A 425 3.87 25.70 -9.64
C MET A 425 4.56 26.82 -8.90
N SER A 426 4.07 28.04 -9.08
CA SER A 426 4.58 29.23 -8.39
C SER A 426 3.68 29.59 -7.21
N GLU A 427 4.19 30.46 -6.34
CA GLU A 427 3.31 31.26 -5.48
C GLU A 427 2.32 32.04 -6.35
N GLN A 428 1.19 32.43 -5.76
CA GLN A 428 0.13 33.11 -6.49
C GLN A 428 0.65 34.34 -7.23
N ILE A 429 0.43 34.38 -8.54
CA ILE A 429 0.93 35.43 -9.42
C ILE A 429 -0.16 36.48 -9.62
N GLU A 430 0.17 37.75 -9.39
CA GLU A 430 -0.70 38.86 -9.77
C GLU A 430 -0.76 38.99 -11.29
N VAL A 431 -1.97 39.05 -11.83
CA VAL A 431 -2.24 39.16 -13.27
C VAL A 431 -3.11 40.39 -13.52
N SER A 432 -2.83 41.08 -14.64
CA SER A 432 -3.59 42.26 -15.06
C SER A 432 -4.68 41.88 -16.05
N GLU A 433 -5.88 42.44 -15.87
CA GLU A 433 -6.99 42.30 -16.83
C GLU A 433 -6.78 43.21 -18.06
N PRO A 434 -7.33 42.85 -19.24
CA PRO A 434 -8.16 41.67 -19.52
C PRO A 434 -7.34 40.40 -19.75
N SER A 435 -7.92 39.24 -19.42
CA SER A 435 -7.38 37.94 -19.86
C SER A 435 -7.34 37.81 -21.39
N LEU A 436 -6.34 37.10 -21.92
CA LEU A 436 -6.23 36.77 -23.35
C LEU A 436 -7.36 35.85 -23.80
N MET A 437 -7.75 34.92 -22.91
CA MET A 437 -8.79 33.94 -23.16
C MET A 437 -9.39 33.46 -21.85
N GLU A 438 -10.70 33.23 -21.84
CA GLU A 438 -11.44 32.61 -20.74
C GLU A 438 -12.22 31.42 -21.29
N ILE A 439 -12.08 30.27 -20.64
CA ILE A 439 -12.77 29.02 -20.95
C ILE A 439 -13.57 28.61 -19.72
N THR A 440 -14.88 28.52 -19.85
CA THR A 440 -15.80 28.19 -18.76
C THR A 440 -16.54 26.90 -19.08
N TYR A 441 -16.47 25.94 -18.16
CA TYR A 441 -17.14 24.64 -18.24
C TYR A 441 -18.35 24.66 -17.31
N SER A 442 -19.55 24.56 -17.87
CA SER A 442 -20.80 24.47 -17.10
C SER A 442 -21.32 23.04 -17.16
N TYR A 443 -21.73 22.51 -16.00
CA TYR A 443 -22.06 21.11 -15.83
C TYR A 443 -23.57 20.85 -15.81
N ARG A 444 -23.98 19.63 -16.17
CA ARG A 444 -25.38 19.20 -16.04
C ARG A 444 -25.77 19.03 -14.58
N ASN A 445 -24.83 18.61 -13.74
CA ASN A 445 -25.02 18.54 -12.31
C ASN A 445 -25.15 19.96 -11.73
N VAL A 446 -26.34 20.30 -11.24
CA VAL A 446 -26.66 21.64 -10.72
C VAL A 446 -25.89 22.02 -9.46
N ASN A 447 -25.35 21.04 -8.74
CA ASN A 447 -24.55 21.26 -7.53
C ASN A 447 -23.07 21.49 -7.85
N LYS A 448 -22.63 21.21 -9.09
CA LYS A 448 -21.26 21.47 -9.51
C LYS A 448 -21.12 22.92 -9.99
N GLN A 449 -20.26 23.67 -9.31
CA GLN A 449 -19.86 25.00 -9.77
C GLN A 449 -19.12 24.93 -11.11
N GLU A 450 -19.22 26.00 -11.89
CA GLU A 450 -18.48 26.12 -13.14
C GLU A 450 -16.98 26.07 -12.90
N ASP A 451 -16.26 25.42 -13.81
CA ASP A 451 -14.80 25.51 -13.83
C ASP A 451 -14.37 26.56 -14.83
N VAL A 452 -13.44 27.42 -14.43
CA VAL A 452 -12.97 28.55 -15.23
C VAL A 452 -11.46 28.49 -15.36
N LEU A 453 -10.99 28.46 -16.60
CA LEU A 453 -9.58 28.64 -16.96
C LEU A 453 -9.41 29.98 -17.68
N LYS A 454 -8.65 30.89 -17.09
CA LYS A 454 -8.24 32.14 -17.75
C LYS A 454 -6.75 32.13 -18.07
N LEU A 455 -6.40 32.63 -19.24
CA LEU A 455 -5.02 32.78 -19.70
C LEU A 455 -4.64 34.26 -19.73
N TYR A 456 -3.47 34.57 -19.17
CA TYR A 456 -2.91 35.92 -19.17
C TYR A 456 -1.53 35.92 -19.81
N ALA A 457 -1.14 37.06 -20.37
CA ALA A 457 0.21 37.25 -20.90
C ALA A 457 1.25 36.93 -19.82
N GLY A 458 2.23 36.10 -20.16
CA GLY A 458 3.33 35.73 -19.27
C GLY A 458 4.69 35.97 -19.94
N GLU A 459 5.74 35.50 -19.29
CA GLU A 459 7.11 35.65 -19.80
C GLU A 459 7.56 34.45 -20.63
N SER A 460 8.63 34.61 -21.42
CA SER A 460 9.38 33.49 -22.02
C SER A 460 8.55 32.44 -22.78
N ARG A 461 7.64 32.88 -23.66
CA ARG A 461 6.73 32.01 -24.45
C ARG A 461 5.77 31.18 -23.58
N ARG A 462 5.37 31.73 -22.44
CA ARG A 462 4.38 31.18 -21.51
C ARG A 462 3.23 32.15 -21.29
N HIS A 463 2.10 31.58 -20.92
CA HIS A 463 0.98 32.30 -20.32
C HIS A 463 0.80 31.87 -18.88
N TYR A 464 0.35 32.80 -18.04
CA TYR A 464 -0.13 32.47 -16.70
C TYR A 464 -1.54 31.89 -16.80
N ALA A 465 -1.79 30.80 -16.08
CA ALA A 465 -3.07 30.12 -16.05
C ALA A 465 -3.74 30.36 -14.69
N LYS A 466 -4.90 31.00 -14.70
CA LYS A 466 -5.76 31.17 -13.52
C LYS A 466 -6.85 30.12 -13.57
N VAL A 467 -6.73 29.13 -12.69
CA VAL A 467 -7.62 27.97 -12.60
C VAL A 467 -8.53 28.16 -11.40
N ASN A 468 -9.84 28.30 -11.62
CA ASN A 468 -10.84 28.51 -10.56
C ASN A 468 -10.44 29.60 -9.56
N GLY A 469 -9.93 30.73 -10.07
CA GLY A 469 -9.52 31.88 -9.26
C GLY A 469 -8.05 31.91 -8.86
N MET A 470 -7.31 30.80 -8.98
CA MET A 470 -5.92 30.68 -8.53
C MET A 470 -4.92 30.72 -9.69
N THR A 471 -4.03 31.70 -9.67
CA THR A 471 -2.96 31.84 -10.66
C THR A 471 -1.66 31.25 -10.13
N ARG A 472 -1.44 29.95 -10.34
CA ARG A 472 -0.22 29.25 -9.85
C ARG A 472 0.55 28.49 -10.92
N PHE A 473 -0.06 28.28 -12.08
CA PHE A 473 0.51 27.48 -13.15
C PHE A 473 0.86 28.34 -14.35
N THR A 474 1.86 27.91 -15.09
CA THR A 474 2.09 28.39 -16.46
C THR A 474 1.64 27.35 -17.47
N ILE A 475 1.34 27.81 -18.68
CA ILE A 475 1.06 26.97 -19.85
C ILE A 475 1.87 27.52 -21.04
N LYS A 476 2.23 26.66 -21.99
CA LYS A 476 2.92 27.11 -23.20
C LYS A 476 2.02 28.06 -23.99
N GLU A 477 2.58 29.15 -24.48
CA GLU A 477 1.89 30.10 -25.38
C GLU A 477 1.23 29.39 -26.58
N LEU A 478 1.87 28.32 -27.09
CA LEU A 478 1.39 27.56 -28.23
C LEU A 478 -0.03 26.97 -28.03
N PHE A 479 -0.45 26.67 -26.80
CA PHE A 479 -1.84 26.27 -26.53
C PHE A 479 -2.83 27.35 -26.96
N HIS A 480 -2.62 28.58 -26.49
CA HIS A 480 -3.46 29.72 -26.85
C HIS A 480 -3.43 29.99 -28.35
N THR A 481 -2.25 29.89 -28.98
CA THR A 481 -2.11 30.02 -30.43
C THR A 481 -2.95 28.98 -31.17
N ARG A 482 -2.89 27.70 -30.77
CA ARG A 482 -3.68 26.63 -31.43
C ARG A 482 -5.16 26.79 -31.21
N VAL A 483 -5.59 27.13 -30.00
CA VAL A 483 -7.02 27.38 -29.73
C VAL A 483 -7.52 28.55 -30.56
N SER A 484 -6.74 29.63 -30.67
CA SER A 484 -7.06 30.78 -31.51
C SER A 484 -7.20 30.40 -32.99
N GLN A 485 -6.23 29.67 -33.54
CA GLN A 485 -6.32 29.18 -34.93
C GLN A 485 -7.54 28.28 -35.16
N ALA A 486 -7.87 27.44 -34.18
CA ALA A 486 -9.04 26.57 -34.26
C ALA A 486 -10.36 27.37 -34.23
N LEU A 487 -10.43 28.45 -33.45
CA LEU A 487 -11.58 29.37 -33.43
C LEU A 487 -11.74 30.10 -34.76
N ASP A 488 -10.65 30.57 -35.37
CA ASP A 488 -10.68 31.28 -36.67
C ASP A 488 -11.20 30.38 -37.79
N LEU A 489 -10.88 29.08 -37.73
CA LEU A 489 -11.30 28.08 -38.70
C LEU A 489 -12.61 27.39 -38.32
N LEU A 490 -13.20 27.68 -37.16
CA LEU A 490 -14.25 26.86 -36.56
C LEU A 490 -15.48 26.67 -37.45
N PHE A 491 -15.84 27.67 -38.25
CA PHE A 491 -16.99 27.65 -39.16
C PHE A 491 -16.63 27.41 -40.64
N THR A 492 -15.41 26.94 -40.91
CA THR A 492 -14.92 26.59 -42.25
C THR A 492 -14.83 25.07 -42.43
N ASP A 493 -14.61 24.60 -43.66
CA ASP A 493 -14.30 23.19 -43.92
C ASP A 493 -12.83 22.82 -43.66
N GLU A 494 -11.99 23.81 -43.36
CA GLU A 494 -10.56 23.58 -43.12
C GLU A 494 -10.32 22.80 -41.82
N VAL A 495 -9.29 21.97 -41.80
CA VAL A 495 -8.91 21.19 -40.62
C VAL A 495 -7.90 21.98 -39.79
N PHE A 496 -8.21 22.20 -38.51
CA PHE A 496 -7.26 22.81 -37.57
C PHE A 496 -6.42 21.77 -36.82
N GLU A 497 -5.19 22.14 -36.48
CA GLU A 497 -4.25 21.35 -35.71
C GLU A 497 -4.62 21.35 -34.22
N ILE A 498 -4.43 20.21 -33.54
CA ILE A 498 -4.82 20.05 -32.13
C ILE A 498 -3.63 19.71 -31.22
N ASP A 499 -2.43 19.59 -31.80
CA ASP A 499 -1.18 19.30 -31.09
C ASP A 499 -0.39 20.61 -30.86
N TRP A 500 0.22 20.73 -29.68
CA TRP A 500 0.92 21.94 -29.21
C TRP A 500 2.00 21.67 -28.15
#